data_AF-A0A183CPK5-F1
#
_entry.id   AF-A0A183CPK5-F1
#
_cell.length_a   1.000
_cell.length_b   1.000
_cell.length_c   1.000
_cell.angle_alpha   90.00
_cell.angle_beta   90.00
_cell.angle_gamma   90.00
#
_symmetry.space_group_name_H-M   'P 1'
#
loop_
_entity.id
_entity.type
_entity.pdbx_description
1 polymer ?
#
loop_
_entity_poly.entity_id
_entity_poly.type
_entity_poly.pdbx_seq_one_letter_code
_entity_poly.pdbx_strand_id
1 'polypeptide(L)'
;MLVSSDGEVTITNDGATIMKNMDVEHHVAKLMVELSQSQDDEIGDGTTGVVVLAGALLEHAESLLDKGIHPTKIADGFELACKKALEKLEAIAQQFPIEDREALVKSAMTALGSKV
;
A
#
# COMPACT_ATOMS: atom_id res chain seq x y z
N MET A 1 15.12 9.63 -6.07
CA MET A 1 15.37 10.59 -7.16
C MET A 1 14.97 9.90 -8.45
N LEU A 2 14.00 10.47 -9.15
CA LEU A 2 13.55 10.02 -10.47
C LEU A 2 13.94 11.09 -11.48
N VAL A 3 14.34 10.67 -12.68
CA VAL A 3 14.66 11.57 -13.79
C VAL A 3 13.75 11.20 -14.94
N SER A 4 12.89 12.13 -15.35
CA SER A 4 11.99 11.92 -16.48
C SER A 4 12.74 11.96 -17.81
N SER A 5 12.11 11.48 -18.87
CA SER A 5 12.63 11.50 -20.25
C SER A 5 13.01 12.91 -20.72
N ASP A 6 12.33 13.92 -20.18
CA ASP A 6 12.54 15.34 -20.50
C ASP A 6 13.60 16.01 -19.59
N GLY A 7 14.23 15.24 -18.70
CA GLY A 7 15.27 15.69 -17.77
C GLY A 7 14.76 16.34 -16.49
N GLU A 8 13.46 16.26 -16.21
CA GLU A 8 12.89 16.76 -14.94
C GLU A 8 13.32 15.83 -13.80
N VAL A 9 13.83 16.43 -12.72
CA VAL A 9 14.28 15.69 -11.53
C VAL A 9 13.22 15.80 -10.43
N THR A 10 12.64 14.67 -10.06
CA THR A 10 11.70 14.59 -8.92
C THR A 10 12.38 13.90 -7.73
N ILE A 11 12.38 14.59 -6.58
CA ILE A 11 12.84 14.05 -5.30
C ILE A 11 11.62 13.91 -4.40
N THR A 12 11.21 12.68 -4.10
CA THR A 12 10.07 12.38 -3.25
C THR A 12 10.25 10.99 -2.62
N ASN A 13 9.64 10.81 -1.44
CA ASN A 13 9.49 9.51 -0.77
C ASN A 13 8.03 9.00 -0.85
N ASP A 14 7.14 9.75 -1.51
CA ASP A 14 5.76 9.33 -1.68
C ASP A 14 5.65 8.25 -2.77
N GLY A 15 5.09 7.10 -2.40
CA GLY A 15 4.94 5.93 -3.26
C GLY A 15 4.06 6.21 -4.47
N ALA A 16 2.95 6.94 -4.29
CA ALA A 16 2.04 7.27 -5.40
C ALA A 16 2.75 8.15 -6.45
N THR A 17 3.49 9.16 -6.01
CA THR A 17 4.30 10.00 -6.89
C THR A 17 5.41 9.21 -7.59
N ILE A 18 6.07 8.28 -6.90
CA ILE A 18 7.08 7.42 -7.51
C ILE A 18 6.47 6.53 -8.59
N MET A 19 5.37 5.84 -8.28
CA MET A 19 4.71 4.92 -9.19
C MET A 19 4.15 5.63 -10.42
N LYS A 20 3.64 6.86 -10.28
CA LYS A 20 3.13 7.67 -11.39
C LYS A 20 4.22 8.13 -12.36
N ASN A 21 5.40 8.45 -11.86
CA ASN A 21 6.53 8.92 -12.66
C ASN A 21 7.38 7.77 -13.24
N MET A 22 7.08 6.52 -12.88
CA MET A 22 7.75 5.34 -13.39
C MET A 22 7.16 4.96 -14.74
N ASP A 23 8.01 4.79 -15.75
CA ASP A 23 7.57 4.31 -17.06
C ASP A 23 7.35 2.79 -17.00
N VAL A 24 6.09 2.38 -16.95
CA VAL A 24 5.68 0.99 -16.74
C VAL A 24 4.88 0.49 -17.93
N GLU A 25 5.49 -0.37 -18.75
CA GLU A 25 4.81 -0.98 -19.90
C GLU A 25 3.94 -2.19 -19.51
N HIS A 26 4.36 -2.96 -18.49
CA HIS A 26 3.71 -4.21 -18.12
C HIS A 26 2.32 -3.98 -17.50
N HIS A 27 1.28 -4.57 -18.09
CA HIS A 27 -0.12 -4.36 -17.68
C HIS A 27 -0.39 -4.70 -16.20
N VAL A 28 0.21 -5.76 -15.66
CA VAL A 28 0.05 -6.09 -14.22
C VAL A 28 0.74 -5.07 -13.32
N ALA A 29 1.83 -4.46 -13.79
CA ALA A 29 2.52 -3.44 -13.02
C ALA A 29 1.75 -2.10 -13.07
N LYS A 30 0.98 -1.83 -14.13
CA LYS A 30 0.01 -0.71 -14.15
C LYS A 30 -1.07 -0.87 -13.07
N LEU A 31 -1.52 -2.09 -12.78
CA LEU A 31 -2.44 -2.34 -11.66
C LEU A 31 -1.81 -1.95 -10.30
N MET A 32 -0.49 -2.11 -10.13
CA MET A 32 0.21 -1.64 -8.92
C MET A 32 0.27 -0.11 -8.84
N VAL A 33 0.41 0.57 -9.98
CA VAL A 33 0.34 2.04 -10.05
C VAL A 33 -1.07 2.51 -9.67
N GLU A 34 -2.11 1.90 -10.24
CA GLU A 34 -3.51 2.21 -9.93
C GLU A 34 -3.87 1.93 -8.48
N LEU A 35 -3.35 0.84 -7.89
CA LEU A 35 -3.51 0.52 -6.47
C LEU A 35 -2.91 1.61 -5.58
N SER A 36 -1.69 2.05 -5.88
CA SER A 36 -1.03 3.11 -5.12
C SER A 36 -1.76 4.45 -5.23
N GLN A 37 -2.31 4.78 -6.40
CA GLN A 37 -3.09 6.00 -6.62
C GLN A 37 -4.42 5.94 -5.89
N SER A 38 -5.12 4.80 -5.95
CA SER A 38 -6.38 4.61 -5.24
C SER A 38 -6.22 4.75 -3.72
N GLN A 39 -5.10 4.28 -3.17
CA GLN A 39 -4.77 4.45 -1.76
C GLN A 39 -4.51 5.92 -1.39
N ASP A 40 -3.89 6.68 -2.28
CA ASP A 40 -3.65 8.12 -2.09
C ASP A 40 -4.97 8.91 -2.15
N ASP A 41 -5.83 8.61 -3.13
CA ASP A 41 -7.11 9.31 -3.33
C ASP A 41 -8.12 9.07 -2.19
N GLU A 42 -8.19 7.86 -1.64
CA GLU A 42 -9.16 7.50 -0.60
C GLU A 42 -8.65 7.79 0.82
N ILE A 43 -7.36 7.53 1.11
CA ILE A 43 -6.81 7.57 2.47
C ILE A 43 -5.72 8.66 2.61
N GLY A 44 -4.94 8.91 1.56
CA GLY A 44 -3.85 9.91 1.56
C GLY A 44 -2.60 9.51 2.37
N ASP A 45 -2.50 8.24 2.79
CA ASP A 45 -1.33 7.68 3.46
C ASP A 45 -1.18 6.17 3.14
N GLY A 46 0.03 5.64 3.33
CA GLY A 46 0.32 4.22 3.14
C GLY A 46 0.50 3.79 1.68
N THR A 47 0.66 4.74 0.75
CA THR A 47 0.83 4.50 -0.69
C THR A 47 1.98 3.53 -1.00
N THR A 48 3.12 3.68 -0.32
CA THR A 48 4.24 2.74 -0.44
C THR A 48 3.93 1.38 0.19
N GLY A 49 3.28 1.39 1.36
CA GLY A 49 2.99 0.18 2.12
C GLY A 49 2.06 -0.77 1.39
N VAL A 50 1.03 -0.25 0.71
CA VAL A 50 0.06 -1.08 -0.02
C VAL A 50 0.71 -1.79 -1.21
N VAL A 51 1.63 -1.13 -1.93
CA VAL A 51 2.36 -1.73 -3.06
C VAL A 51 3.29 -2.85 -2.58
N VAL A 52 4.04 -2.60 -1.50
CA VAL A 52 4.93 -3.60 -0.90
C VAL A 52 4.14 -4.81 -0.39
N LEU A 53 2.99 -4.58 0.25
CA LEU A 53 2.11 -5.64 0.72
C LEU A 53 1.57 -6.49 -0.45
N ALA A 54 1.11 -5.85 -1.53
CA ALA A 54 0.62 -6.55 -2.71
C ALA A 54 1.73 -7.40 -3.37
N GLY A 55 2.96 -6.87 -3.45
CA GLY A 55 4.13 -7.62 -3.94
C GLY A 55 4.40 -8.87 -3.11
N ALA A 56 4.42 -8.76 -1.78
CA ALA A 56 4.63 -9.89 -0.88
C ALA A 56 3.53 -10.95 -0.98
N LEU A 57 2.27 -10.53 -1.14
CA LEU A 57 1.15 -11.45 -1.34
C LEU A 57 1.28 -12.22 -2.66
N LEU A 58 1.74 -11.57 -3.74
CA LEU A 58 1.98 -12.23 -5.03
C LEU A 58 3.15 -13.22 -4.97
N GLU A 59 4.26 -12.87 -4.30
CA GLU A 59 5.38 -13.77 -4.08
C GLU A 59 4.95 -15.03 -3.30
N HIS A 60 4.13 -14.85 -2.27
CA HIS A 60 3.56 -16.00 -1.55
C HIS A 60 2.56 -16.79 -2.40
N ALA A 61 1.75 -16.13 -3.23
CA ALA A 61 0.84 -16.81 -4.16
C ALA A 61 1.61 -17.68 -5.16
N GLU A 62 2.73 -17.19 -5.71
CA GLU A 62 3.62 -17.95 -6.59
C GLU A 62 4.07 -19.26 -5.92
N SER A 63 4.53 -19.19 -4.67
CA SER A 63 4.94 -20.40 -3.91
C SER A 63 3.82 -21.43 -3.69
N LEU A 64 2.56 -21.00 -3.71
CA LEU A 64 1.38 -21.87 -3.59
C LEU A 64 0.98 -22.46 -4.95
N LEU A 65 1.14 -21.69 -6.02
CA LEU A 65 0.95 -22.15 -7.40
C LEU A 65 1.94 -23.26 -7.74
N ASP A 66 3.21 -23.11 -7.34
CA ASP A 66 4.26 -24.14 -7.52
C ASP A 66 3.92 -25.46 -6.83
N LYS A 67 3.12 -25.41 -5.76
CA LYS A 67 2.61 -26.59 -5.04
C LYS A 67 1.36 -27.20 -5.68
N GLY A 68 0.90 -26.65 -6.81
CA GLY A 68 -0.27 -27.11 -7.55
C GLY A 68 -1.61 -26.63 -6.97
N ILE A 69 -1.62 -25.60 -6.12
CA ILE A 69 -2.87 -25.06 -5.57
C ILE A 69 -3.54 -24.19 -6.63
N HIS A 70 -4.83 -24.41 -6.88
CA HIS A 70 -5.58 -23.66 -7.88
C HIS A 70 -5.65 -22.16 -7.52
N PRO A 71 -5.41 -21.22 -8.47
CA PRO A 71 -5.40 -19.78 -8.19
C PRO A 71 -6.65 -19.27 -7.45
N THR A 72 -7.84 -19.76 -7.83
CA THR A 72 -9.10 -19.41 -7.15
C THR A 72 -9.09 -19.77 -5.67
N LYS A 73 -8.48 -20.90 -5.28
CA LYS A 73 -8.37 -21.29 -3.87
C LYS A 73 -7.42 -20.38 -3.09
N ILE A 74 -6.37 -19.87 -3.74
CA ILE A 74 -5.45 -18.91 -3.14
C ILE A 74 -6.19 -17.59 -2.91
N ALA A 75 -6.94 -17.11 -3.92
CA ALA A 75 -7.76 -15.90 -3.81
C ALA A 75 -8.80 -16.00 -2.68
N ASP A 76 -9.58 -17.10 -2.64
CA ASP A 76 -10.55 -17.36 -1.57
C ASP A 76 -9.88 -17.35 -0.18
N GLY A 77 -8.68 -17.95 -0.10
CA GLY A 77 -7.89 -18.01 1.13
C GLY A 77 -7.42 -16.64 1.60
N PHE A 78 -6.93 -15.79 0.68
CA PHE A 78 -6.56 -14.42 0.99
C PHE A 78 -7.75 -13.57 1.41
N GLU A 79 -8.93 -13.76 0.80
CA GLU A 79 -10.12 -13.03 1.22
C GLU A 79 -10.56 -13.43 2.64
N LEU A 80 -10.48 -14.72 2.98
CA LEU A 80 -10.74 -15.19 4.34
C LEU A 80 -9.72 -14.63 5.35
N ALA A 81 -8.44 -14.62 4.98
CA ALA A 81 -7.38 -14.05 5.81
C ALA A 81 -7.57 -12.54 6.03
N CYS A 82 -7.98 -11.80 4.99
CA CYS A 82 -8.29 -10.38 5.07
C CYS A 82 -9.41 -10.10 6.08
N LYS A 83 -10.51 -10.87 6.04
CA LYS A 83 -11.61 -10.75 7.01
C LYS A 83 -11.12 -10.92 8.45
N LYS A 84 -10.26 -11.91 8.69
CA LYS A 84 -9.67 -12.16 10.02
C LYS A 84 -8.69 -11.07 10.46
N ALA A 85 -7.93 -10.51 9.53
CA ALA A 85 -7.04 -9.38 9.81
C ALA A 85 -7.85 -8.14 10.22
N LEU A 86 -8.94 -7.83 9.52
CA LEU A 86 -9.82 -6.70 9.84
C LEU A 86 -10.48 -6.87 11.23
N GLU A 87 -11.04 -8.05 11.53
CA GLU A 87 -11.58 -8.35 12.86
C GLU A 87 -10.53 -8.10 13.97
N LYS A 88 -9.27 -8.49 13.71
CA LYS A 88 -8.19 -8.30 14.67
C LYS A 88 -7.79 -6.83 14.81
N LEU A 89 -7.75 -6.08 13.71
CA LEU A 89 -7.45 -4.64 13.72
C LEU A 89 -8.51 -3.87 14.51
N GLU A 90 -9.80 -4.17 14.30
CA GLU A 90 -10.89 -3.59 15.09
C GLU A 90 -10.76 -3.90 16.58
N ALA A 91 -10.40 -5.13 16.93
CA ALA A 91 -10.25 -5.54 18.33
C ALA A 91 -9.07 -4.88 19.07
N ILE A 92 -8.04 -4.44 18.35
CA ILE A 92 -6.88 -3.75 18.95
C ILE A 92 -6.91 -2.23 18.77
N ALA A 93 -7.86 -1.71 17.97
CA ALA A 93 -7.98 -0.29 17.72
C ALA A 93 -8.29 0.48 19.01
N GLN A 94 -7.58 1.58 19.22
CA GLN A 94 -7.82 2.49 20.33
C GLN A 94 -8.46 3.75 19.79
N GLN A 95 -9.70 4.03 20.21
CA GLN A 95 -10.41 5.23 19.83
C GLN A 95 -10.08 6.37 20.80
N PHE A 96 -9.94 7.58 20.27
CA PHE A 96 -9.80 8.80 21.06
C PHE A 96 -10.76 9.88 20.53
N PRO A 97 -11.24 10.80 21.39
CA PRO A 97 -12.12 11.89 20.97
C PRO A 97 -11.41 12.84 19.99
N ILE A 98 -12.16 13.42 19.04
CA ILE A 98 -11.60 14.35 18.05
C ILE A 98 -11.09 15.64 18.71
N GLU A 99 -11.59 15.97 19.90
CA GLU A 99 -11.16 17.11 20.69
C GLU A 99 -9.79 16.88 21.35
N ASP A 100 -9.29 15.63 21.39
CA ASP A 100 -7.97 15.30 21.90
C ASP A 100 -6.87 15.73 20.93
N ARG A 101 -6.51 17.01 21.05
CA ARG A 101 -5.47 17.65 20.25
C ARG A 101 -4.11 16.96 20.41
N GLU A 102 -3.79 16.41 21.59
CA GLU A 102 -2.49 15.77 21.81
C GLU A 102 -2.39 14.47 21.01
N ALA A 103 -3.44 13.64 21.03
CA ALA A 103 -3.54 12.43 20.24
C ALA A 103 -3.49 12.71 18.72
N LEU A 104 -4.19 13.76 18.26
CA LEU A 104 -4.16 14.18 16.85
C LEU A 104 -2.76 14.63 16.41
N VAL A 105 -2.09 15.47 17.21
CA VAL A 105 -0.73 15.95 16.90
C VAL A 105 0.26 14.78 16.87
N LYS A 106 0.17 13.86 17.84
CA LYS A 106 1.03 12.68 17.87
C LYS A 106 0.84 11.81 16.62
N SER A 107 -0.40 11.60 16.19
CA SER A 107 -0.71 10.83 14.99
C SER A 107 -0.14 11.49 13.72
N ALA A 108 -0.33 12.80 13.57
CA ALA A 108 0.23 13.56 12.45
C ALA A 108 1.77 13.56 12.44
N MET A 109 2.41 13.67 13.62
CA MET A 109 3.86 13.58 13.74
C MET A 109 4.40 12.21 13.29
N THR A 110 3.70 11.12 13.62
CA THR A 110 4.12 9.78 13.18
C THR A 110 4.00 9.64 11.66
N ALA A 111 2.92 10.11 11.05
CA ALA A 111 2.72 10.04 9.60
C ALA A 111 3.74 10.90 8.83
N LEU A 112 4.08 12.09 9.34
CA LEU A 112 5.01 13.01 8.69
C LEU A 112 6.49 12.75 9.00
N GLY A 113 6.80 11.97 10.04
CA GLY A 113 8.17 11.77 10.53
C GLY A 113 9.13 11.09 9.54
N SER A 114 8.61 10.44 8.50
CA SER A 114 9.38 9.79 7.42
C SER A 114 9.60 10.67 6.19
N LYS A 115 9.02 11.89 6.16
CA LYS A 115 9.19 12.85 5.08
C LYS A 115 10.43 13.72 5.35
N VAL A 116 11.21 13.98 4.29
CA VAL A 116 12.42 14.83 4.30
C VAL A 116 12.09 16.22 3.77
#